data_AF-A0A9C8NVM6-F1
#
_entry.id   AF-A0A9C8NVM6-F1
#
_cell.length_a   1.000
_cell.length_b   1.000
_cell.length_c   1.000
_cell.angle_alpha   90.00
_cell.angle_beta   90.00
_cell.angle_gamma   90.00
#
_symmetry.space_group_name_H-M   'P 1'
#
loop_
_entity.id
_entity.type
_entity.pdbx_description
1 polymer ?
#
loop_
_entity_poly.entity_id
_entity_poly.type
_entity_poly.pdbx_seq_one_letter_code
_entity_poly.pdbx_strand_id
1 'polypeptide(L)'
;MRRMASASLIVLTLCLSLAVPANAQMAAGPEFGRKVDESIKLAQEFLLSLQNLQKKHSKSGSWEDPPFPNHADKNPGLTALITYALLESGINPQDLRMKAAIKYLGKTRTTKTYAVGLRANVWYSANRKTNDRYLRALKHDAGLLSKGLINGTFGYDPGAGNDWDHSNAQYGVLGMWAVTL
;
A
#
# COMPACT_ATOMS: atom_id res chain seq x y z
N MET A 1 21.74 45.51 41.08
CA MET A 1 22.47 45.02 39.88
C MET A 1 23.45 43.91 40.29
N ARG A 2 23.12 42.62 40.12
CA ARG A 2 24.02 41.43 40.20
C ARG A 2 23.19 40.12 40.21
N ARG A 3 22.38 39.87 39.18
CA ARG A 3 21.70 38.55 39.00
C ARG A 3 21.50 38.12 37.54
N MET A 4 22.13 38.79 36.57
CA MET A 4 21.94 38.49 35.13
C MET A 4 23.14 37.82 34.45
N ALA A 5 24.29 37.68 35.12
CA ALA A 5 25.49 37.11 34.50
C ALA A 5 25.51 35.57 34.49
N SER A 6 24.75 34.90 35.36
CA SER A 6 24.83 33.44 35.53
C SER A 6 23.85 32.63 34.65
N ALA A 7 22.79 33.26 34.12
CA ALA A 7 21.83 32.59 33.25
C ALA A 7 22.36 32.44 31.80
N SER A 8 23.21 33.36 31.36
CA SER A 8 23.72 33.38 29.98
C SER A 8 24.80 32.32 29.71
N LEU A 9 25.47 31.83 30.76
CA LEU A 9 26.51 30.80 30.62
C LEU A 9 25.91 29.38 30.50
N ILE A 10 24.73 29.13 31.08
CA ILE A 10 24.07 27.81 31.02
C ILE A 10 23.38 27.58 29.67
N VAL A 11 22.85 28.64 29.06
CA VAL A 11 22.23 28.55 27.73
C VAL A 11 23.26 28.28 26.63
N LEU A 12 24.48 28.81 26.76
CA LEU A 12 25.53 28.58 25.77
C LEU A 12 26.06 27.14 25.79
N THR A 13 26.12 26.49 26.96
CA THR A 13 26.54 25.08 27.08
C THR A 13 25.48 24.09 26.57
N LEU A 14 24.19 24.46 26.62
CA LEU A 14 23.11 23.61 26.09
C LEU A 14 22.98 23.69 24.55
N CYS A 15 23.48 24.74 23.92
CA CYS A 15 23.50 24.87 22.46
C CYS A 15 24.69 24.16 21.79
N LEU A 16 25.74 23.82 22.55
CA LEU A 16 26.91 23.10 22.02
C LEU A 16 26.80 21.57 22.08
N SER A 17 25.81 21.00 22.79
CA SER A 17 25.54 19.55 22.78
C SER A 17 24.61 19.10 21.64
N LEU A 18 24.06 20.03 20.85
CA LEU A 18 23.29 19.74 19.64
C LEU A 18 24.13 19.74 18.36
N ALA A 19 25.43 20.03 18.45
CA ALA A 19 26.38 19.78 17.38
C ALA A 19 26.83 18.31 17.39
N VAL A 20 25.88 17.38 17.29
CA VAL A 20 26.20 16.11 16.64
C VAL A 20 26.62 16.51 15.22
N PRO A 21 27.83 16.17 14.74
CA PRO A 21 28.20 16.48 13.39
C PRO A 21 27.12 15.90 12.47
N ALA A 22 26.48 16.77 11.67
CA ALA A 22 25.50 16.44 10.65
C ALA A 22 26.03 15.48 9.56
N ASN A 23 27.22 14.91 9.76
CA ASN A 23 27.86 13.89 8.94
C ASN A 23 27.59 12.45 9.44
N ALA A 24 26.80 12.27 10.50
CA ALA A 24 26.26 10.95 10.86
C ALA A 24 25.01 10.55 10.04
N GLN A 25 24.62 11.37 9.06
CA GLN A 25 23.82 10.90 7.94
C GLN A 25 24.77 10.08 7.06
N MET A 26 25.01 8.82 7.44
CA MET A 26 25.43 7.83 6.46
C MET A 26 24.33 7.80 5.40
N ALA A 27 24.48 8.60 4.35
CA ALA A 27 23.89 8.29 3.07
C ALA A 27 24.31 6.85 2.82
N ALA A 28 23.35 5.94 2.92
CA ALA A 28 23.63 4.53 2.83
C ALA A 28 24.41 4.33 1.52
N GLY A 29 25.67 3.91 1.63
CA GLY A 29 26.60 3.98 0.51
C GLY A 29 26.08 3.20 -0.70
N PRO A 30 26.70 3.34 -1.88
CA PRO A 30 26.27 2.64 -3.10
C PRO A 30 26.05 1.14 -2.90
N GLU A 31 26.81 0.52 -2.00
CA GLU A 31 26.68 -0.90 -1.63
C GLU A 31 25.35 -1.24 -0.94
N PHE A 32 24.87 -0.39 -0.03
CA PHE A 32 23.56 -0.56 0.59
C PHE A 32 22.43 -0.40 -0.43
N GLY A 33 22.52 0.62 -1.29
CA GLY A 33 21.55 0.83 -2.38
C GLY A 33 21.41 -0.41 -3.26
N ARG A 34 22.55 -0.99 -3.70
CA ARG A 34 22.53 -2.24 -4.47
C ARG A 34 21.88 -3.40 -3.71
N LYS A 35 22.18 -3.56 -2.42
CA LYS A 35 21.57 -4.63 -1.59
C LYS A 35 20.06 -4.46 -1.46
N VAL A 36 19.57 -3.23 -1.37
CA VAL A 36 18.14 -2.92 -1.37
C VAL A 36 17.51 -3.30 -2.72
N ASP A 37 18.12 -2.89 -3.83
CA ASP A 37 17.63 -3.22 -5.17
C ASP A 37 17.62 -4.73 -5.43
N GLU A 38 18.67 -5.44 -5.02
CA GLU A 38 18.76 -6.90 -5.08
C GLU A 38 17.65 -7.55 -4.25
N SER A 39 17.39 -7.05 -3.04
CA SER A 39 16.32 -7.55 -2.17
C SER A 39 14.92 -7.33 -2.77
N ILE A 40 14.67 -6.16 -3.36
CA ILE A 40 13.41 -5.86 -4.06
C ILE A 40 13.22 -6.83 -5.23
N LYS A 41 14.27 -7.05 -6.04
CA LYS A 41 14.21 -7.95 -7.18
C LYS A 41 13.91 -9.39 -6.74
N LEU A 42 14.56 -9.88 -5.69
CA LEU A 42 14.28 -11.21 -5.13
C LEU A 42 12.84 -11.34 -4.66
N ALA A 43 12.31 -10.32 -3.97
CA ALA A 43 10.92 -10.31 -3.54
C ALA A 43 9.93 -10.30 -4.72
N GLN A 44 10.21 -9.52 -5.77
CA GLN A 44 9.40 -9.49 -6.99
C GLN A 44 9.37 -10.86 -7.67
N GLU A 45 10.54 -11.46 -7.88
CA GLU A 45 10.67 -12.79 -8.51
C GLU A 45 9.93 -13.85 -7.70
N PHE A 46 10.11 -13.87 -6.38
CA PHE A 46 9.42 -14.78 -5.49
C PHE A 46 7.90 -14.62 -5.57
N LEU A 47 7.37 -13.41 -5.40
CA LEU A 47 5.93 -13.17 -5.48
C LEU A 47 5.34 -13.54 -6.84
N LEU A 48 6.02 -13.18 -7.94
CA LEU A 48 5.58 -13.53 -9.29
C LEU A 48 5.62 -15.06 -9.53
N SER A 49 6.56 -15.78 -8.92
CA SER A 49 6.64 -17.25 -9.01
C SER A 49 5.46 -17.96 -8.34
N LEU A 50 4.86 -17.33 -7.32
CA LEU A 50 3.70 -17.87 -6.60
C LEU A 50 2.35 -17.56 -7.28
N GLN A 51 2.36 -16.79 -8.38
CA GLN A 51 1.11 -16.39 -9.04
C GLN A 51 0.42 -17.58 -9.72
N ASN A 52 -0.89 -17.68 -9.55
CA ASN A 52 -1.70 -18.78 -10.10
C ASN A 52 -2.01 -18.63 -11.60
N LEU A 53 -0.99 -18.58 -12.47
CA LEU A 53 -1.19 -18.39 -13.91
C LEU A 53 -1.68 -19.66 -14.62
N GLN A 54 -1.20 -20.83 -14.20
CA GLN A 54 -1.47 -22.11 -14.88
C GLN A 54 -2.86 -22.69 -14.59
N LYS A 55 -3.60 -22.08 -13.65
CA LYS A 55 -4.88 -22.61 -13.19
C LYS A 55 -6.01 -22.22 -14.16
N LYS A 56 -6.70 -23.22 -14.74
CA LYS A 56 -7.88 -23.04 -15.62
C LYS A 56 -9.18 -22.81 -14.84
N HIS A 57 -9.20 -21.86 -13.90
CA HIS A 57 -10.42 -21.50 -13.17
C HIS A 57 -10.46 -20.01 -12.79
N SER A 58 -11.51 -19.60 -12.09
CA SER A 58 -11.83 -18.20 -11.75
C SER A 58 -10.77 -17.44 -10.95
N LYS A 59 -9.74 -18.12 -10.44
CA LYS A 59 -8.62 -17.54 -9.67
C LYS A 59 -7.32 -17.39 -10.49
N SER A 60 -7.37 -17.62 -11.81
CA SER A 60 -6.21 -17.43 -12.68
C SER A 60 -5.66 -15.99 -12.56
N GLY A 61 -4.35 -15.87 -12.32
CA GLY A 61 -3.67 -14.59 -12.13
C GLY A 61 -3.74 -14.00 -10.71
N SER A 62 -4.34 -14.71 -9.76
CA SER A 62 -4.44 -14.28 -8.35
C SER A 62 -3.40 -14.96 -7.44
N TRP A 63 -3.36 -14.54 -6.19
CA TRP A 63 -2.61 -15.18 -5.10
C TRP A 63 -3.53 -15.81 -4.02
N GLU A 64 -4.83 -15.99 -4.31
CA GLU A 64 -5.83 -16.47 -3.33
C GLU A 64 -5.87 -17.99 -3.12
N ASP A 65 -4.80 -18.71 -3.49
CA ASP A 65 -4.68 -20.16 -3.34
C ASP A 65 -3.35 -20.49 -2.64
N PRO A 66 -3.14 -21.76 -2.19
CA PRO A 66 -1.89 -22.19 -1.61
C PRO A 66 -0.65 -21.71 -2.40
N PRO A 67 0.42 -21.27 -1.71
CA PRO A 67 0.71 -21.53 -0.29
C PRO A 67 0.05 -20.58 0.71
N PHE A 68 -0.73 -19.59 0.27
CA PHE A 68 -1.36 -18.64 1.18
C PHE A 68 -2.63 -19.23 1.84
N PRO A 69 -2.99 -18.77 3.06
CA PRO A 69 -4.21 -19.19 3.72
C PRO A 69 -5.42 -18.95 2.83
N ASN A 70 -6.24 -19.98 2.63
CA ASN A 70 -7.49 -19.83 1.88
C ASN A 70 -8.48 -19.07 2.78
N HIS A 71 -8.72 -17.80 2.48
CA HIS A 71 -9.73 -17.03 3.18
C HIS A 71 -11.13 -17.49 2.74
N ALA A 72 -11.94 -17.95 3.70
CA ALA A 72 -13.27 -18.51 3.44
C ALA A 72 -14.22 -17.53 2.72
N ASP A 73 -13.97 -16.24 2.84
CA ASP A 73 -14.77 -15.15 2.27
C ASP A 73 -14.46 -14.83 0.80
N LYS A 74 -13.54 -15.58 0.15
CA LYS A 74 -13.16 -15.41 -1.28
C LYS A 74 -12.76 -13.97 -1.62
N ASN A 75 -12.18 -13.26 -0.65
CA ASN A 75 -11.83 -11.86 -0.78
C ASN A 75 -10.55 -11.68 -1.62
N PRO A 76 -10.51 -10.74 -2.60
CA PRO A 76 -9.34 -10.48 -3.44
C PRO A 76 -8.21 -9.68 -2.75
N GLY A 77 -8.26 -9.52 -1.44
CA GLY A 77 -7.40 -8.58 -0.71
C GLY A 77 -5.91 -8.93 -0.76
N LEU A 78 -5.55 -10.21 -0.73
CA LEU A 78 -4.15 -10.63 -0.85
C LEU A 78 -3.61 -10.33 -2.25
N THR A 79 -4.41 -10.63 -3.29
CA THR A 79 -4.08 -10.28 -4.67
C THR A 79 -3.95 -8.77 -4.83
N ALA A 80 -4.82 -7.97 -4.21
CA ALA A 80 -4.74 -6.52 -4.27
C ALA A 80 -3.44 -6.00 -3.61
N LEU A 81 -3.08 -6.54 -2.44
CA LEU A 81 -1.85 -6.20 -1.73
C LEU A 81 -0.60 -6.51 -2.56
N ILE A 82 -0.47 -7.74 -3.04
CA ILE A 82 0.69 -8.17 -3.83
C ILE A 82 0.77 -7.39 -5.14
N THR A 83 -0.37 -7.17 -5.81
CA THR A 83 -0.41 -6.40 -7.05
C THR A 83 0.06 -4.97 -6.81
N TYR A 84 -0.41 -4.31 -5.74
CA TYR A 84 0.00 -2.95 -5.40
C TYR A 84 1.51 -2.89 -5.10
N ALA A 85 2.04 -3.80 -4.28
CA ALA A 85 3.46 -3.86 -3.95
C ALA A 85 4.35 -4.08 -5.21
N LEU A 86 3.94 -4.94 -6.12
CA LEU A 86 4.66 -5.17 -7.39
C LEU A 86 4.63 -3.93 -8.29
N LEU A 87 3.51 -3.21 -8.38
CA LEU A 87 3.42 -1.98 -9.16
C LEU A 87 4.30 -0.86 -8.57
N GLU A 88 4.24 -0.64 -7.26
CA GLU A 88 5.05 0.40 -6.61
C GLU A 88 6.54 0.06 -6.56
N SER A 89 6.90 -1.22 -6.55
CA SER A 89 8.31 -1.66 -6.69
C SER A 89 8.82 -1.60 -8.14
N GLY A 90 8.00 -1.14 -9.10
CA GLY A 90 8.43 -0.79 -10.44
C GLY A 90 8.00 -1.75 -11.55
N ILE A 91 7.37 -2.88 -11.24
CA ILE A 91 6.86 -3.80 -12.28
C ILE A 91 5.82 -3.07 -13.13
N ASN A 92 5.95 -3.19 -14.45
CA ASN A 92 5.07 -2.49 -15.37
C ASN A 92 3.65 -3.10 -15.34
N PRO A 93 2.56 -2.31 -15.23
CA PRO A 93 1.19 -2.83 -15.28
C PRO A 93 0.85 -3.52 -16.62
N GLN A 94 1.65 -3.33 -17.67
CA GLN A 94 1.50 -3.99 -18.95
C GLN A 94 2.16 -5.38 -19.02
N ASP A 95 2.96 -5.78 -18.01
CA ASP A 95 3.45 -7.15 -17.86
C ASP A 95 2.28 -8.14 -17.87
N LEU A 96 2.42 -9.29 -18.53
CA LEU A 96 1.34 -10.27 -18.66
C LEU A 96 0.81 -10.77 -17.31
N ARG A 97 1.70 -10.88 -16.32
CA ARG A 97 1.40 -11.30 -14.95
C ARG A 97 0.58 -10.23 -14.22
N MET A 98 0.96 -8.97 -14.39
CA MET A 98 0.22 -7.83 -13.83
C MET A 98 -1.14 -7.66 -14.49
N LYS A 99 -1.22 -7.80 -15.82
CA LYS A 99 -2.50 -7.81 -16.55
C LYS A 99 -3.43 -8.89 -16.04
N ALA A 100 -2.92 -10.09 -15.77
CA ALA A 100 -3.72 -11.19 -15.22
C ALA A 100 -4.27 -10.85 -13.83
N ALA A 101 -3.44 -10.32 -12.94
CA ALA A 101 -3.83 -9.91 -11.59
C ALA A 101 -4.87 -8.78 -11.60
N ILE A 102 -4.61 -7.71 -12.36
CA ILE A 102 -5.53 -6.58 -12.55
C ILE A 102 -6.88 -7.07 -13.14
N LYS A 103 -6.83 -7.96 -14.12
CA LYS A 103 -8.05 -8.57 -14.69
C LYS A 103 -8.83 -9.39 -13.67
N TYR A 104 -8.14 -10.14 -12.81
CA TYR A 104 -8.76 -10.86 -11.70
C TYR A 104 -9.46 -9.88 -10.74
N LEU A 105 -8.74 -8.85 -10.28
CA LEU A 105 -9.26 -7.82 -9.37
C LEU A 105 -10.49 -7.09 -9.91
N GLY A 106 -10.53 -6.83 -11.22
CA GLY A 106 -11.65 -6.16 -11.88
C GLY A 106 -12.89 -7.06 -12.05
N LYS A 107 -12.74 -8.38 -11.95
CA LYS A 107 -13.85 -9.34 -12.02
C LYS A 107 -14.34 -9.79 -10.65
N THR A 108 -13.47 -9.78 -9.64
CA THR A 108 -13.80 -10.25 -8.30
C THR A 108 -14.55 -9.17 -7.52
N ARG A 109 -15.76 -9.51 -7.06
CA ARG A 109 -16.55 -8.62 -6.20
C ARG A 109 -15.97 -8.63 -4.79
N THR A 110 -15.88 -7.47 -4.17
CA THR A 110 -15.56 -7.32 -2.75
C THR A 110 -16.14 -6.02 -2.25
N THR A 111 -16.48 -5.99 -0.97
CA THR A 111 -16.95 -4.81 -0.25
C THR A 111 -16.17 -4.61 1.05
N LYS A 112 -15.22 -5.50 1.37
CA LYS A 112 -14.40 -5.40 2.59
C LYS A 112 -13.45 -4.22 2.46
N THR A 113 -13.42 -3.35 3.46
CA THR A 113 -12.69 -2.06 3.40
C THR A 113 -11.23 -2.26 3.00
N TYR A 114 -10.51 -3.17 3.66
CA TYR A 114 -9.10 -3.38 3.36
C TYR A 114 -8.85 -3.75 1.88
N ALA A 115 -9.70 -4.60 1.32
CA ALA A 115 -9.56 -5.10 -0.04
C ALA A 115 -9.93 -4.03 -1.06
N VAL A 116 -11.00 -3.27 -0.81
CA VAL A 116 -11.39 -2.14 -1.67
C VAL A 116 -10.33 -1.04 -1.62
N GLY A 117 -9.81 -0.70 -0.44
CA GLY A 117 -8.76 0.31 -0.28
C GLY A 117 -7.47 -0.04 -0.99
N LEU A 118 -7.00 -1.29 -0.87
CA LEU A 118 -5.84 -1.79 -1.62
C LEU A 118 -6.11 -1.80 -3.14
N ARG A 119 -7.30 -2.26 -3.55
CA ARG A 119 -7.65 -2.34 -4.97
C ARG A 119 -7.76 -0.95 -5.63
N ALA A 120 -8.26 0.04 -4.91
CA ALA A 120 -8.25 1.43 -5.34
C ALA A 120 -6.82 1.93 -5.62
N ASN A 121 -5.88 1.61 -4.71
CA ASN A 121 -4.46 1.92 -4.91
C ASN A 121 -3.88 1.19 -6.13
N VAL A 122 -4.25 -0.08 -6.38
CA VAL A 122 -3.86 -0.78 -7.63
C VAL A 122 -4.31 -0.02 -8.88
N TRP A 123 -5.57 0.43 -8.93
CA TRP A 123 -6.08 1.19 -10.08
C TRP A 123 -5.33 2.49 -10.30
N TYR A 124 -5.11 3.24 -9.22
CA TYR A 124 -4.34 4.47 -9.22
C TYR A 124 -2.92 4.22 -9.76
N SER A 125 -2.20 3.25 -9.19
CA SER A 125 -0.83 2.91 -9.57
C SER A 125 -0.72 2.48 -11.03
N ALA A 126 -1.68 1.70 -11.52
CA ALA A 126 -1.72 1.23 -12.89
C ALA A 126 -2.04 2.36 -13.87
N ASN A 127 -2.93 3.30 -13.53
CA ASN A 127 -3.30 4.43 -14.38
C ASN A 127 -2.10 5.33 -14.72
N ARG A 128 -1.15 5.50 -13.79
CA ARG A 128 0.10 6.26 -14.00
C ARG A 128 0.87 5.84 -15.27
N LYS A 129 0.68 4.60 -15.75
CA LYS A 129 1.36 4.05 -16.93
C LYS A 129 0.40 3.51 -18.00
N THR A 130 -0.92 3.74 -17.87
CA THR A 130 -1.93 3.13 -18.76
C THR A 130 -2.97 4.08 -19.33
N ASN A 131 -2.72 5.40 -19.26
CA ASN A 131 -3.57 6.44 -19.86
C ASN A 131 -5.04 6.30 -19.42
N ASP A 132 -5.25 6.28 -18.10
CA ASP A 132 -6.56 6.24 -17.43
C ASP A 132 -7.48 5.06 -17.74
N ARG A 133 -6.91 3.96 -18.25
CA ARG A 133 -7.64 2.72 -18.56
C ARG A 133 -8.54 2.23 -17.41
N TYR A 134 -8.12 2.43 -16.15
CA TYR A 134 -8.79 1.93 -14.96
C TYR A 134 -9.63 2.98 -14.22
N LEU A 135 -9.84 4.18 -14.80
CA LEU A 135 -10.61 5.25 -14.16
C LEU A 135 -12.03 4.82 -13.76
N ARG A 136 -12.71 4.00 -14.57
CA ARG A 136 -14.04 3.46 -14.21
C ARG A 136 -14.00 2.55 -12.99
N ALA A 137 -12.96 1.72 -12.86
CA ALA A 137 -12.79 0.84 -11.70
C ALA A 137 -12.45 1.65 -10.45
N LEU A 138 -11.64 2.70 -10.59
CA LEU A 138 -11.33 3.65 -9.52
C LEU A 138 -12.60 4.36 -9.01
N LYS A 139 -13.44 4.88 -9.92
CA LYS A 139 -14.73 5.51 -9.56
C LYS A 139 -15.70 4.54 -8.88
N HIS A 140 -15.73 3.29 -9.31
CA HIS A 140 -16.52 2.26 -8.66
C HIS A 140 -16.07 2.04 -7.21
N ASP A 141 -14.77 1.89 -6.97
CA ASP A 141 -14.23 1.67 -5.64
C ASP A 141 -14.37 2.92 -4.74
N ALA A 142 -14.34 4.13 -5.32
CA ALA A 142 -14.68 5.37 -4.62
C ALA A 142 -16.10 5.32 -4.04
N GLY A 143 -17.06 4.83 -4.82
CA GLY A 143 -18.45 4.66 -4.37
C GLY A 143 -18.58 3.61 -3.28
N LEU A 144 -17.80 2.53 -3.32
CA LEU A 144 -17.79 1.51 -2.27
C LEU A 144 -17.21 2.06 -0.97
N LEU A 145 -16.07 2.75 -1.02
CA LEU A 145 -15.44 3.36 0.15
C LEU A 145 -16.35 4.42 0.78
N SER A 146 -16.97 5.28 -0.05
CA SER A 146 -17.91 6.29 0.44
C SER A 146 -19.09 5.68 1.20
N LYS A 147 -19.60 4.52 0.73
CA LYS A 147 -20.68 3.78 1.40
C LYS A 147 -20.21 3.05 2.65
N GLY A 148 -18.93 2.69 2.74
CA GLY A 148 -18.35 2.00 3.88
C GLY A 148 -17.94 2.92 5.02
N LEU A 149 -18.03 4.24 4.84
CA LEU A 149 -17.64 5.22 5.84
C LEU A 149 -18.60 5.19 7.05
N ILE A 150 -18.04 5.12 8.25
CA ILE A 150 -18.75 5.14 9.53
C ILE A 150 -18.22 6.34 10.30
N ASN A 151 -18.98 7.44 10.40
CA ASN A 151 -18.60 8.64 11.17
C ASN A 151 -17.15 9.13 10.91
N GLY A 152 -16.67 9.06 9.65
CA GLY A 152 -15.31 9.47 9.28
C GLY A 152 -14.23 8.38 9.45
N THR A 153 -14.59 7.17 9.86
CA THR A 153 -13.69 6.00 9.99
C THR A 153 -14.21 4.81 9.17
N PHE A 154 -13.55 3.66 9.25
CA PHE A 154 -13.92 2.43 8.55
C PHE A 154 -13.79 1.20 9.44
N GLY A 155 -14.72 0.25 9.25
CA GLY A 155 -14.65 -1.10 9.81
C GLY A 155 -14.28 -2.15 8.76
N TYR A 156 -14.18 -3.41 9.19
CA TYR A 156 -13.90 -4.54 8.29
C TYR A 156 -15.03 -4.74 7.26
N ASP A 157 -16.26 -4.72 7.76
CA ASP A 157 -17.48 -4.84 6.98
C ASP A 157 -18.13 -3.46 6.77
N PRO A 158 -18.52 -3.13 5.52
CA PRO A 158 -19.19 -1.87 5.27
C PRO A 158 -20.55 -1.87 5.97
N GLY A 159 -20.85 -0.79 6.68
CA GLY A 159 -22.12 -0.64 7.38
C GLY A 159 -22.28 -1.51 8.64
N ALA A 160 -21.19 -2.04 9.22
CA ALA A 160 -21.20 -2.78 10.49
C ALA A 160 -21.55 -1.93 11.74
N GLY A 161 -22.29 -0.84 11.57
CA GLY A 161 -22.63 0.08 12.66
C GLY A 161 -21.39 0.81 13.19
N ASN A 162 -21.16 0.76 14.50
CA ASN A 162 -20.03 1.41 15.17
C ASN A 162 -18.78 0.52 15.29
N ASP A 163 -18.76 -0.64 14.63
CA ASP A 163 -17.63 -1.56 14.67
C ASP A 163 -16.54 -1.12 13.67
N TRP A 164 -15.63 -0.27 14.15
CA TRP A 164 -14.48 0.23 13.40
C TRP A 164 -13.18 -0.12 14.12
N ASP A 165 -12.09 -0.20 13.35
CA ASP A 165 -10.75 -0.44 13.89
C ASP A 165 -9.69 0.38 13.15
N HIS A 166 -8.55 0.60 13.80
CA HIS A 166 -7.49 1.43 13.25
C HIS A 166 -6.86 0.87 11.96
N SER A 167 -6.84 -0.45 11.80
CA SER A 167 -6.22 -1.07 10.62
C SER A 167 -7.09 -0.88 9.37
N ASN A 168 -8.40 -1.15 9.46
CA ASN A 168 -9.33 -0.89 8.36
C ASN A 168 -9.50 0.60 8.10
N ALA A 169 -9.48 1.44 9.15
CA ALA A 169 -9.45 2.90 8.98
C ALA A 169 -8.25 3.34 8.12
N GLN A 170 -7.05 2.82 8.36
CA GLN A 170 -5.87 3.14 7.55
C GLN A 170 -6.04 2.73 6.08
N TYR A 171 -6.50 1.50 5.81
CA TYR A 171 -6.75 1.08 4.42
C TYR A 171 -7.86 1.86 3.74
N GLY A 172 -8.92 2.21 4.48
CA GLY A 172 -10.01 3.03 3.98
C GLY A 172 -9.55 4.44 3.61
N VAL A 173 -8.76 5.09 4.48
CA VAL A 173 -8.20 6.43 4.22
C VAL A 173 -7.24 6.42 3.04
N LEU A 174 -6.31 5.46 2.97
CA LEU A 174 -5.39 5.33 1.83
C LEU A 174 -6.14 5.01 0.52
N GLY A 175 -7.22 4.23 0.61
CA GLY A 175 -8.14 4.00 -0.49
C GLY A 175 -8.84 5.28 -0.95
N MET A 176 -9.37 6.06 -0.01
CA MET A 176 -10.01 7.35 -0.30
C MET A 176 -9.03 8.32 -0.94
N TRP A 177 -7.79 8.40 -0.46
CA TRP A 177 -6.73 9.20 -1.06
C TRP A 177 -6.51 8.82 -2.53
N ALA A 178 -6.40 7.52 -2.83
CA ALA A 178 -6.16 7.03 -4.19
C ALA A 178 -7.28 7.37 -5.19
N VAL A 179 -8.52 7.61 -4.71
CA VAL A 179 -9.69 7.89 -5.56
C VAL A 179 -10.03 9.39 -5.69
N THR A 180 -9.18 10.29 -5.18
CA THR A 180 -9.40 11.75 -5.22
C THR A 180 -9.02 12.44 -6.54
N LEU A 181 -8.71 11.68 -7.59
CA LEU A 181 -8.33 12.19 -8.91
C LEU A 181 -9.52 12.71 -9.75
#